data_AF-A0A9P7GCH2-F1
#
_entry.id   AF-A0A9P7GCH2-F1
#
_cell.length_a   1.000
_cell.length_b   1.000
_cell.length_c   1.000
_cell.angle_alpha   90.00
_cell.angle_beta   90.00
_cell.angle_gamma   90.00
#
_symmetry.space_group_name_H-M   'P 1'
#
loop_
_entity.id
_entity.type
_entity.pdbx_description
1 polymer ?
#
loop_
_entity_poly.entity_id
_entity_poly.type
_entity_poly.pdbx_seq_one_letter_code
_entity_poly.pdbx_strand_id
1 'polypeptide(L)'
;MLVAKRAIYSMRRAQIARGLSTRASNILSALDISTTEELSGVYDGQWRGSGDIFSSVCPTTGETLARVRSASSQELHEVLARTREAYTIFRLSLEMGKIKTEGVGEVQEFIDIVRKFSK
;
A
#
# COMPACT_ATOMS: atom_id res chain seq x y z
N MET A 1 13.45 47.00 -28.81
CA MET A 1 13.20 46.72 -27.38
C MET A 1 11.89 45.94 -27.21
N LEU A 2 11.81 44.67 -27.67
CA LEU A 2 10.69 43.75 -27.34
C LEU A 2 11.03 42.29 -27.72
N VAL A 3 12.23 41.84 -27.32
CA VAL A 3 12.68 40.45 -27.51
C VAL A 3 12.56 39.73 -26.16
N ALA A 4 12.15 38.46 -26.19
CA ALA A 4 12.32 37.46 -25.13
C ALA A 4 11.36 37.45 -23.92
N LYS A 5 10.04 37.35 -24.12
CA LYS A 5 9.13 36.90 -23.02
C LYS A 5 8.13 35.78 -23.35
N ARG A 6 8.09 35.26 -24.58
CA ARG A 6 7.08 34.26 -24.99
C ARG A 6 7.59 32.84 -25.29
N ALA A 7 8.89 32.59 -25.17
CA ALA A 7 9.49 31.32 -25.56
C ALA A 7 9.96 30.42 -24.38
N ILE A 8 9.55 30.72 -23.14
CA ILE A 8 10.02 29.97 -21.96
C ILE A 8 9.00 28.91 -21.48
N TYR A 9 7.72 29.02 -21.88
CA TYR A 9 6.67 28.16 -21.31
C TYR A 9 6.49 26.79 -21.96
N SER A 10 7.28 26.43 -22.98
CA SER A 10 7.13 25.14 -23.68
C SER A 10 8.39 24.27 -23.60
N MET A 11 9.11 24.28 -22.47
CA MET A 11 9.95 23.13 -22.13
C MET A 11 9.01 21.96 -21.84
N ARG A 12 8.55 21.30 -22.90
CA ARG A 12 8.16 19.90 -22.88
C ARG A 12 9.31 19.17 -22.19
N ARG A 13 9.12 18.83 -20.91
CA ARG A 13 9.87 17.75 -20.27
C ARG A 13 9.60 16.53 -21.15
N ALA A 14 10.47 16.28 -22.12
CA ALA A 14 10.63 14.96 -22.67
C ALA A 14 11.04 14.10 -21.48
N GLN A 15 10.06 13.48 -20.83
CA GLN A 15 10.27 12.51 -19.78
C GLN A 15 10.93 11.32 -20.45
N ILE A 16 12.26 11.36 -20.54
CA ILE A 16 13.06 10.18 -20.73
C ILE A 16 12.71 9.30 -19.53
N ALA A 17 11.92 8.26 -19.74
CA ALA A 17 11.62 7.26 -18.72
C ALA A 17 12.94 6.58 -18.37
N ARG A 18 13.66 7.16 -17.41
CA ARG A 18 14.84 6.50 -16.82
C ARG A 18 14.28 5.30 -16.06
N GLY A 19 14.82 4.12 -16.37
CA GLY A 19 14.43 2.87 -15.69
C GLY A 19 14.62 2.99 -14.17
N LEU A 20 13.93 2.12 -13.44
CA LEU A 20 13.88 2.18 -11.99
C LEU A 20 15.29 2.14 -11.38
N SER A 21 15.63 3.03 -10.45
CA SER A 21 16.94 2.99 -9.78
C SER A 21 17.16 1.62 -9.12
N THR A 22 18.34 1.02 -9.30
CA THR A 22 18.70 -0.28 -8.69
C THR A 22 18.55 -0.27 -7.16
N ARG A 23 18.82 0.87 -6.51
CA ARG A 23 18.58 1.03 -5.06
C ARG A 23 17.09 0.95 -4.71
N ALA A 24 16.24 1.64 -5.47
CA ALA A 24 14.80 1.63 -5.25
C ALA A 24 14.22 0.23 -5.47
N SER A 25 14.65 -0.45 -6.54
CA SER A 25 14.21 -1.82 -6.84
C SER A 25 14.56 -2.77 -5.70
N ASN A 26 15.80 -2.71 -5.19
CA ASN A 26 16.24 -3.60 -4.12
C ASN A 26 15.46 -3.40 -2.82
N ILE A 27 15.11 -2.14 -2.48
CA ILE A 27 14.31 -1.84 -1.28
C ILE A 27 12.89 -2.37 -1.44
N LEU A 28 12.26 -2.16 -2.60
CA LEU A 28 10.90 -2.63 -2.85
C LEU A 28 10.82 -4.16 -2.86
N SER A 29 11.79 -4.83 -3.51
CA SER A 29 11.88 -6.29 -3.47
C SER A 29 12.10 -6.83 -2.07
N ALA A 30 12.85 -6.14 -1.21
CA ALA A 30 13.03 -6.55 0.19
C ALA A 30 11.76 -6.38 1.06
N LEU A 31 10.79 -5.60 0.60
CA LEU A 31 9.48 -5.42 1.24
C LEU A 31 8.38 -6.29 0.59
N ASP A 32 8.76 -7.21 -0.29
CA ASP A 32 7.84 -8.01 -1.12
C ASP A 32 6.88 -7.15 -1.96
N ILE A 33 7.35 -5.96 -2.37
CA ILE A 33 6.60 -5.04 -3.23
C ILE A 33 7.05 -5.23 -4.68
N SER A 34 6.19 -5.89 -5.47
CA SER A 34 6.36 -6.01 -6.91
C SER A 34 6.20 -4.64 -7.59
N THR A 35 7.21 -4.23 -8.38
CA THR A 35 7.16 -3.01 -9.20
C THR A 35 6.41 -3.22 -10.52
N THR A 36 6.40 -4.47 -11.00
CA THR A 36 5.80 -4.87 -12.29
C THR A 36 4.33 -5.22 -12.16
N GLU A 37 3.91 -5.78 -11.04
CA GLU A 37 2.55 -6.26 -10.81
C GLU A 37 1.68 -5.19 -10.15
N GLU A 38 0.38 -5.44 -10.10
CA GLU A 38 -0.57 -4.59 -9.40
C GLU A 38 -0.77 -5.11 -7.98
N LEU A 39 -0.63 -4.21 -7.02
CA LEU A 39 -0.77 -4.51 -5.61
C LEU A 39 -2.22 -4.32 -5.18
N SER A 40 -2.72 -5.26 -4.39
CA SER A 40 -4.01 -5.11 -3.71
C SER A 40 -3.95 -3.99 -2.67
N GLY A 41 -4.83 -3.00 -2.78
CA GLY A 41 -4.85 -1.83 -1.89
C GLY A 41 -5.82 -1.93 -0.71
N VAL A 42 -6.57 -3.02 -0.59
CA VAL A 42 -7.59 -3.22 0.45
C VAL A 42 -7.24 -4.42 1.31
N TYR A 43 -7.42 -4.29 2.62
CA TYR A 43 -7.19 -5.37 3.56
C TYR A 43 -8.33 -5.49 4.57
N ASP A 44 -8.96 -6.67 4.63
CA ASP A 44 -10.06 -7.01 5.54
C ASP A 44 -9.87 -8.40 6.20
N GLY A 45 -8.59 -8.81 6.32
CA GLY A 45 -8.17 -10.18 6.65
C GLY A 45 -7.56 -10.90 5.44
N GLN A 46 -7.87 -10.44 4.23
CA GLN A 46 -7.19 -10.84 2.99
C GLN A 46 -6.90 -9.61 2.14
N TRP A 47 -5.87 -9.70 1.30
CA TRP A 47 -5.54 -8.64 0.35
C TRP A 47 -6.51 -8.66 -0.84
N ARG A 48 -7.23 -7.56 -1.05
CA ARG A 48 -8.24 -7.37 -2.09
C ARG A 48 -8.12 -5.99 -2.73
N GLY A 49 -9.02 -5.68 -3.66
CA GLY A 49 -9.10 -4.41 -4.36
C GLY A 49 -9.53 -4.66 -5.79
N SER A 50 -10.70 -4.15 -6.16
CA SER A 50 -11.25 -4.23 -7.52
C SER A 50 -11.55 -2.85 -8.13
N GLY A 51 -11.23 -1.78 -7.41
CA GLY A 51 -11.42 -0.40 -7.85
C GLY A 51 -10.33 0.12 -8.80
N ASP A 52 -10.22 1.44 -8.84
CA ASP A 52 -9.30 2.16 -9.72
C ASP A 52 -7.84 1.88 -9.36
N ILE A 53 -6.98 1.92 -10.37
CA ILE A 53 -5.54 1.74 -10.22
C ILE A 53 -4.88 3.10 -9.98
N PHE A 54 -4.17 3.20 -8.85
CA PHE A 54 -3.32 4.33 -8.52
C PHE A 54 -1.87 4.00 -8.82
N SER A 55 -1.15 4.92 -9.47
CA SER A 55 0.28 4.79 -9.71
C SER A 55 1.05 5.71 -8.77
N SER A 56 1.98 5.13 -8.03
CA SER A 56 2.96 5.89 -7.23
C SER A 56 4.16 6.20 -8.10
N VAL A 57 4.47 7.48 -8.26
CA VAL A 57 5.53 7.96 -9.14
C VAL A 57 6.53 8.78 -8.33
N CYS A 58 7.82 8.57 -8.55
CA CYS A 58 8.85 9.36 -7.90
C CYS A 58 8.82 10.81 -8.45
N PRO A 59 8.70 11.84 -7.60
CA PRO A 59 8.58 13.22 -8.05
C PRO A 59 9.85 13.77 -8.72
N THR A 60 11.02 13.23 -8.36
CA THR A 60 12.32 13.68 -8.85
C THR A 60 12.66 13.08 -10.22
N THR A 61 12.35 11.80 -10.42
CA THR A 61 12.74 11.03 -11.62
C THR A 61 11.58 10.80 -12.58
N GLY A 62 10.33 10.85 -12.11
CA GLY A 62 9.14 10.50 -12.87
C GLY A 62 8.97 8.99 -13.08
N GLU A 63 9.76 8.15 -12.41
CA GLU A 63 9.67 6.69 -12.51
C GLU A 63 8.48 6.14 -11.71
N THR A 64 7.73 5.18 -12.28
CA THR A 64 6.65 4.51 -11.56
C THR A 64 7.23 3.49 -10.59
N LEU A 65 6.96 3.67 -9.30
CA LEU A 65 7.46 2.83 -8.23
C LEU A 65 6.56 1.60 -8.00
N ALA A 66 5.25 1.80 -8.01
CA ALA A 66 4.27 0.74 -7.77
C ALA A 66 2.91 1.14 -8.33
N ARG A 67 2.06 0.14 -8.60
CA ARG A 67 0.65 0.33 -8.92
C ARG A 67 -0.20 -0.35 -7.87
N VAL A 68 -1.17 0.36 -7.32
CA VAL A 68 -2.05 -0.13 -6.25
C VAL A 68 -3.49 -0.06 -6.72
N ARG A 69 -4.19 -1.18 -6.63
CA ARG A 69 -5.61 -1.30 -6.96
C ARG A 69 -6.46 -0.98 -5.74
N SER A 70 -7.25 0.07 -5.84
CA SER A 70 -8.07 0.58 -4.73
C SER A 70 -9.33 -0.26 -4.48
N ALA A 71 -10.07 0.12 -3.43
CA ALA A 71 -11.37 -0.46 -3.13
C ALA A 71 -12.43 -0.03 -4.13
N SER A 72 -13.30 -0.97 -4.52
CA SER A 72 -14.61 -0.58 -5.04
C SER A 72 -15.50 -0.02 -3.92
N SER A 73 -16.58 0.67 -4.27
CA SER A 73 -17.54 1.16 -3.28
C SER A 73 -18.12 0.03 -2.43
N GLN A 74 -18.36 -1.14 -3.01
CA GLN A 74 -18.87 -2.30 -2.26
C GLN A 74 -17.83 -2.83 -1.27
N GLU A 75 -16.58 -3.05 -1.72
CA GLU A 75 -15.48 -3.51 -0.87
C GLU A 75 -15.23 -2.56 0.31
N LEU A 76 -15.35 -1.24 0.09
CA LEU A 76 -15.24 -0.26 1.16
C LEU A 76 -16.28 -0.48 2.27
N HIS A 77 -17.54 -0.72 1.90
CA HIS A 77 -18.60 -0.98 2.89
C HIS A 77 -18.35 -2.30 3.64
N GLU A 78 -17.90 -3.34 2.94
CA GLU A 78 -17.53 -4.63 3.53
C GLU A 78 -16.38 -4.49 4.54
N VAL A 79 -15.31 -3.77 4.17
CA VAL A 79 -14.16 -3.49 5.04
C VAL A 79 -14.58 -2.72 6.28
N LEU A 80 -15.43 -1.70 6.12
CA LEU A 80 -15.93 -0.92 7.25
C LEU A 80 -16.77 -1.77 8.20
N ALA A 81 -17.60 -2.69 7.69
CA ALA A 81 -18.37 -3.61 8.52
C ALA A 81 -17.44 -4.54 9.34
N ARG A 82 -16.49 -5.21 8.67
CA ARG A 82 -15.50 -6.08 9.33
C ARG A 82 -14.63 -5.35 10.33
N THR A 83 -14.22 -4.12 10.02
CA THR A 83 -13.44 -3.26 10.93
C THR A 83 -14.22 -2.97 12.22
N ARG A 84 -15.54 -2.74 12.13
CA ARG A 84 -16.39 -2.51 13.31
C ARG A 84 -16.56 -3.76 14.17
N GLU A 85 -16.65 -4.94 13.55
CA GLU A 85 -16.66 -6.21 14.25
C GLU A 85 -15.33 -6.45 14.98
N ALA A 86 -14.20 -6.30 14.28
CA ALA A 86 -12.86 -6.41 14.86
C ALA A 86 -12.64 -5.42 16.01
N TYR A 87 -13.12 -4.18 15.87
CA TYR A 87 -13.05 -3.17 16.94
C TYR A 87 -13.83 -3.59 18.18
N THR A 88 -15.00 -4.21 18.02
CA THR A 88 -15.81 -4.69 19.15
C THR A 88 -15.08 -5.80 19.91
N ILE A 89 -14.49 -6.75 19.19
CA ILE A 89 -13.68 -7.83 19.78
C ILE A 89 -12.45 -7.26 20.49
N PHE A 90 -11.74 -6.35 19.84
CA PHE A 90 -10.57 -5.68 20.41
C PHE A 90 -10.94 -4.93 21.71
N ARG A 91 -12.05 -4.20 21.70
CA ARG A 91 -12.54 -3.47 22.87
C ARG A 91 -12.93 -4.41 24.01
N LEU A 92 -13.65 -5.50 23.73
CA LEU A 92 -14.02 -6.50 24.73
C LEU A 92 -12.78 -7.18 25.34
N SER A 93 -11.76 -7.48 24.52
CA SER A 93 -10.48 -8.02 25.00
C SER A 93 -9.81 -7.08 26.01
N LEU A 94 -9.88 -5.76 25.77
CA LEU A 94 -9.36 -4.75 26.69
C LEU A 94 -10.21 -4.60 27.97
N GLU A 95 -11.54 -4.67 27.87
CA GLU A 95 -12.46 -4.55 29.02
C GLU A 95 -12.41 -5.78 29.95
N MET A 96 -12.11 -6.97 29.42
CA MET A 96 -11.91 -8.20 30.21
C MET A 96 -10.54 -8.27 30.92
N GLY A 97 -9.72 -7.22 30.85
CA GLY A 97 -8.46 -7.13 31.59
C GLY A 97 -7.34 -8.02 31.07
N LYS A 98 -7.41 -8.50 29.81
CA LYS A 98 -6.27 -9.18 29.17
C LYS A 98 -5.10 -8.18 29.09
N ILE A 99 -4.15 -8.34 30.00
CA ILE A 99 -2.97 -7.47 30.16
C ILE A 99 -2.15 -7.54 28.87
N LYS A 100 -1.53 -6.43 28.46
CA LYS A 100 -0.74 -6.24 27.22
C LYS A 100 0.19 -7.39 26.80
N THR A 101 0.56 -8.30 27.72
CA THR A 101 1.34 -9.51 27.47
C THR A 101 0.56 -10.64 26.79
N GLU A 102 -0.76 -10.78 27.00
CA GLU A 102 -1.58 -11.83 26.38
C GLU A 102 -1.97 -11.49 24.94
N GLY A 103 -2.28 -10.22 24.65
CA GLY A 103 -2.54 -9.77 23.28
C GLY A 103 -1.32 -9.87 22.36
N VAL A 104 -0.11 -9.70 22.90
CA VAL A 104 1.14 -9.95 22.15
C VAL A 104 1.34 -11.45 21.90
N GLY A 105 0.92 -12.31 22.84
CA GLY A 105 0.93 -13.76 22.67
C GLY A 105 -0.02 -14.25 21.58
N GLU A 106 -1.25 -13.74 21.53
CA GLU A 106 -2.23 -14.10 20.49
C GLU A 106 -1.83 -13.57 19.11
N VAL A 107 -1.27 -12.36 19.02
CA VAL A 107 -0.72 -11.83 17.76
C VAL A 107 0.51 -12.62 17.32
N GLN A 108 1.36 -13.05 18.26
CA GLN A 108 2.52 -13.90 17.96
C GLN A 108 2.10 -15.30 17.51
N GLU A 109 1.09 -15.92 18.14
CA GLU A 109 0.50 -17.18 17.67
C GLU A 109 -0.10 -17.04 16.28
N PHE A 110 -0.80 -15.94 15.99
CA PHE A 110 -1.33 -15.69 14.65
C PHE A 110 -0.22 -15.55 13.61
N ILE A 111 0.84 -14.81 13.93
CA ILE A 111 2.04 -14.71 13.09
C ILE A 111 2.72 -16.07 12.91
N ASP A 112 2.82 -16.87 13.96
CA ASP A 112 3.48 -18.18 13.93
C ASP A 112 2.66 -19.22 13.17
N ILE A 113 1.32 -19.16 13.25
CA ILE A 113 0.40 -19.93 12.43
C ILE A 113 0.60 -19.58 10.95
N VAL A 114 0.55 -18.28 10.60
CA VAL A 114 0.75 -17.81 9.22
C VAL A 114 2.11 -18.22 8.68
N ARG A 115 3.16 -18.15 9.51
CA ARG A 115 4.52 -18.56 9.15
C ARG A 115 4.67 -20.09 9.01
N LYS A 116 3.90 -20.88 9.77
CA LYS A 116 3.85 -22.35 9.69
C LYS A 116 3.13 -22.86 8.44
N PHE A 117 2.17 -22.10 7.92
CA PHE A 117 1.48 -22.40 6.65
C PHE A 117 2.22 -21.88 5.40
N SER A 118 3.32 -21.14 5.58
CA SER A 118 4.14 -20.56 4.49
C SER A 118 5.40 -21.38 4.15
N LYS A 119 5.47 -22.64 4.57
CA LYS A 119 6.42 -23.66 4.09
C LYS A 119 5.64 -24.81 3.49
#